data_AF-A0A7S1EUV9-F1
#
_entry.id   AF-A0A7S1EUV9-F1
#
_cell.length_a   1.000
_cell.length_b   1.000
_cell.length_c   1.000
_cell.angle_alpha   90.00
_cell.angle_beta   90.00
_cell.angle_gamma   90.00
#
_symmetry.space_group_name_H-M   'P 1'
#
loop_
_entity.id
_entity.type
_entity.pdbx_description
1 polymer ?
#
loop_
_entity_poly.entity_id
_entity_poly.type
_entity_poly.pdbx_seq_one_letter_code
_entity_poly.pdbx_strand_id
1 'polypeptide(L)'
;KKLTKSGIVENILAFAKFKQEKELTKTDGGKKAKVVGIPKLDDANKAGSRESSKCTLILTEGDSAKALAISGLSVIGRDYYGVFPLRGKLLNVREASHKQIMENAELTNLKKILGLQHGKKYDDESVKQLRYGHIVIMTDQDHDGSHIKGLLVNFLEHFWPTLLQVDGFL
;
A
#
# COMPACT_ATOMS: atom_id res chain seq x y z
N LYS A 1 31.49 -24.24 15.96
CA LYS A 1 32.10 -23.49 14.82
C LYS A 1 32.07 -24.22 13.46
N LYS A 2 31.65 -25.50 13.33
CA LYS A 2 31.52 -26.21 12.02
C LYS A 2 30.14 -26.11 11.35
N LEU A 3 29.05 -25.90 12.11
CA LEU A 3 27.68 -25.80 11.56
C LEU A 3 27.44 -24.56 10.68
N THR A 4 28.06 -23.43 11.00
CA THR A 4 27.94 -22.18 10.22
C THR A 4 28.64 -22.23 8.85
N LYS A 5 29.47 -23.25 8.57
CA LYS A 5 30.10 -23.43 7.24
C LYS A 5 29.33 -24.38 6.32
N SER A 6 28.23 -24.97 6.81
CA SER A 6 27.56 -26.09 6.14
C SER A 6 26.44 -25.68 5.17
N GLY A 7 26.17 -24.38 4.97
CA GLY A 7 25.01 -23.92 4.17
C GLY A 7 23.64 -24.17 4.83
N ILE A 8 23.61 -24.98 5.90
CA ILE A 8 22.39 -25.39 6.61
C ILE A 8 21.70 -24.18 7.26
N VAL A 9 22.48 -23.28 7.86
CA VAL A 9 21.94 -22.09 8.52
C VAL A 9 21.30 -21.17 7.47
N GLU A 10 21.96 -20.97 6.33
CA GLU A 10 21.46 -20.18 5.21
C GLU A 10 20.18 -20.79 4.64
N ASN A 11 20.13 -22.11 4.46
CA ASN A 11 18.95 -22.82 3.96
C ASN A 11 17.75 -22.73 4.92
N ILE A 12 17.98 -22.85 6.23
CA ILE A 12 16.92 -22.71 7.24
C ILE A 12 16.40 -21.27 7.25
N LEU A 13 17.27 -20.28 7.20
CA LEU A 13 16.89 -18.86 7.13
C LEU A 13 16.11 -18.54 5.84
N ALA A 14 16.57 -19.06 4.70
CA ALA A 14 15.88 -18.91 3.42
C ALA A 14 14.49 -19.55 3.46
N PHE A 15 14.36 -20.76 4.01
CA PHE A 15 13.08 -21.44 4.18
C PHE A 15 12.13 -20.68 5.11
N ALA A 16 12.64 -20.14 6.23
CA ALA A 16 11.86 -19.33 7.16
C ALA A 16 11.33 -18.06 6.48
N LYS A 17 12.18 -17.35 5.72
CA LYS A 17 11.79 -16.18 4.92
C LYS A 17 10.73 -16.53 3.88
N PHE A 18 10.96 -17.59 3.11
CA PHE A 18 10.00 -18.05 2.11
C PHE A 18 8.63 -18.36 2.73
N LYS A 19 8.61 -19.00 3.92
CA LYS A 19 7.36 -19.27 4.64
C LYS A 19 6.66 -17.98 5.05
N GLN A 20 7.39 -16.99 5.56
CA GLN A 20 6.83 -15.68 5.93
C GLN A 20 6.29 -14.93 4.70
N GLU A 21 7.04 -14.90 3.60
CA GLU A 21 6.58 -14.29 2.34
C GLU A 21 5.29 -14.94 1.83
N LYS A 22 5.20 -16.27 1.89
CA LYS A 22 3.98 -17.01 1.52
C LYS A 22 2.79 -16.73 2.43
N GLU A 23 3.02 -16.43 3.70
CA GLU A 23 1.94 -16.02 4.61
C GLU A 23 1.47 -14.60 4.28
N LEU A 24 2.40 -13.69 3.95
CA LEU A 24 2.07 -12.32 3.54
C LEU A 24 1.14 -12.29 2.32
N THR A 25 1.32 -13.20 1.35
CA THR A 25 0.46 -13.26 0.15
C THR A 25 -1.01 -13.54 0.47
N LYS A 26 -1.34 -14.09 1.66
CA LYS A 26 -2.74 -14.32 2.07
C LYS A 26 -3.53 -13.03 2.26
N THR A 27 -2.83 -11.91 2.44
CA THR A 27 -3.42 -10.58 2.65
C THR A 27 -3.29 -9.68 1.42
N ASP A 28 -2.82 -10.23 0.30
CA ASP A 28 -2.65 -9.49 -0.95
C ASP A 28 -3.99 -8.97 -1.49
N GLY A 29 -3.88 -7.86 -2.20
CA GLY A 29 -4.92 -7.36 -3.07
C GLY A 29 -4.86 -7.99 -4.46
N GLY A 30 -5.72 -7.48 -5.32
CA GLY A 30 -5.64 -7.70 -6.76
C GLY A 30 -6.53 -6.73 -7.50
N LYS A 31 -6.40 -6.68 -8.83
CA LYS A 31 -7.25 -5.82 -9.66
C LYS A 31 -8.69 -6.32 -9.63
N LYS A 32 -9.52 -5.68 -8.83
CA LYS A 32 -10.96 -5.90 -8.78
C LYS A 32 -11.66 -4.58 -9.07
N ALA A 33 -12.75 -4.62 -9.83
CA ALA A 33 -13.52 -3.41 -10.13
C ALA A 33 -14.05 -2.74 -8.86
N LYS A 34 -14.39 -3.52 -7.83
CA LYS A 34 -14.84 -3.02 -6.53
C LYS A 34 -14.18 -3.80 -5.40
N VAL A 35 -13.83 -3.09 -4.34
CA VAL A 35 -13.42 -3.66 -3.05
C VAL A 35 -14.53 -3.43 -2.02
N VAL A 36 -14.79 -4.43 -1.21
CA VAL A 36 -15.88 -4.44 -0.22
C VAL A 36 -15.30 -4.68 1.16
N GLY A 37 -15.95 -4.14 2.20
CA GLY A 37 -15.56 -4.38 3.59
C GLY A 37 -14.36 -3.56 4.07
N ILE A 38 -14.01 -2.49 3.35
CA ILE A 38 -12.99 -1.51 3.78
C ILE A 38 -13.73 -0.27 4.27
N PRO A 39 -13.82 -0.05 5.60
CA PRO A 39 -14.49 1.12 6.15
C PRO A 39 -13.81 2.40 5.69
N LYS A 40 -14.60 3.46 5.45
CA LYS A 40 -14.11 4.81 5.11
C LYS A 40 -13.34 4.94 3.79
N LEU A 41 -13.29 3.91 2.94
CA LEU A 41 -12.82 4.08 1.57
C LEU A 41 -13.90 4.78 0.75
N ASP A 42 -13.57 5.94 0.21
CA ASP A 42 -14.31 6.59 -0.86
C ASP A 42 -13.64 6.22 -2.19
N ASP A 43 -14.07 5.10 -2.77
CA ASP A 43 -13.43 4.52 -3.95
C ASP A 43 -13.76 5.32 -5.22
N ALA A 44 -12.78 5.47 -6.12
CA ALA A 44 -13.03 6.09 -7.43
C ALA A 44 -13.88 5.18 -8.32
N ASN A 45 -14.81 5.73 -9.10
CA ASN A 45 -15.71 4.93 -9.93
C ASN A 45 -14.96 4.06 -10.96
N LYS A 46 -13.79 4.52 -11.43
CA LYS A 46 -12.95 3.82 -12.41
C LYS A 46 -11.83 2.98 -11.79
N ALA A 47 -11.70 2.98 -10.46
CA ALA A 47 -10.64 2.22 -9.79
C ALA A 47 -10.75 0.71 -10.07
N GLY A 48 -9.64 0.09 -10.46
CA GLY A 48 -9.62 -1.33 -10.86
C GLY A 48 -10.27 -1.65 -12.21
N SER A 49 -10.76 -0.66 -12.95
CA SER A 49 -11.25 -0.83 -14.33
C SER A 49 -10.11 -0.83 -15.35
N ARG A 50 -10.44 -0.77 -16.65
CA ARG A 50 -9.45 -0.56 -17.72
C ARG A 50 -8.75 0.80 -17.63
N GLU A 51 -9.39 1.78 -16.99
CA GLU A 51 -8.88 3.13 -16.82
C GLU A 51 -8.18 3.34 -15.47
N SER A 52 -7.92 2.27 -14.73
CA SER A 52 -7.33 2.34 -13.38
C SER A 52 -5.97 3.04 -13.33
N SER A 53 -5.21 3.02 -14.43
CA SER A 53 -3.92 3.72 -14.54
C SER A 53 -4.06 5.23 -14.47
N LYS A 54 -5.24 5.79 -14.76
CA LYS A 54 -5.54 7.22 -14.61
C LYS A 54 -6.00 7.55 -13.19
N CYS A 55 -6.36 6.55 -12.39
CA CYS A 55 -6.92 6.78 -11.07
C CYS A 55 -5.83 7.11 -10.06
N THR A 56 -6.11 8.10 -9.21
CA THR A 56 -5.29 8.54 -8.09
C THR A 56 -5.96 8.22 -6.77
N LEU A 57 -5.25 7.56 -5.86
CA LEU A 57 -5.69 7.36 -4.48
C LEU A 57 -5.08 8.44 -3.59
N ILE A 58 -5.92 9.23 -2.95
CA ILE A 58 -5.51 10.23 -1.97
C ILE A 58 -5.52 9.57 -0.58
N LEU A 59 -4.34 9.43 0.01
CA LEU A 59 -4.16 8.96 1.39
C LEU A 59 -4.14 10.18 2.31
N THR A 60 -5.07 10.25 3.26
CA THR A 60 -5.22 11.42 4.12
C THR A 60 -4.82 11.17 5.57
N GLU A 61 -4.32 12.21 6.24
CA GLU A 61 -4.13 12.21 7.69
C GLU A 61 -5.48 12.33 8.41
N GLY A 62 -6.06 11.18 8.78
CA GLY A 62 -7.32 11.11 9.51
C GLY A 62 -8.55 11.58 8.72
N ASP A 63 -9.67 11.68 9.43
CA ASP A 63 -10.99 11.98 8.85
C ASP A 63 -11.16 13.46 8.51
N SER A 64 -10.40 14.35 9.17
CA SER A 64 -10.44 15.80 8.92
C SER A 64 -9.94 16.12 7.51
N ALA A 65 -8.71 15.68 7.19
CA ALA A 65 -8.13 15.84 5.86
C ALA A 65 -8.98 15.10 4.81
N LYS A 66 -9.56 13.94 5.13
CA LYS A 66 -10.51 13.27 4.23
C LYS A 66 -11.70 14.16 3.85
N ALA A 67 -12.33 14.83 4.81
CA ALA A 67 -13.48 15.69 4.52
C ALA A 67 -13.11 16.81 3.54
N LEU A 68 -11.91 17.38 3.71
CA LEU A 68 -11.35 18.37 2.79
C LEU A 68 -11.08 17.79 1.39
N ALA A 69 -10.52 16.59 1.30
CA ALA A 69 -10.29 15.93 0.01
C ALA A 69 -11.61 15.67 -0.72
N ILE A 70 -12.63 15.16 -0.01
CA ILE A 70 -13.95 14.86 -0.59
C ILE A 70 -14.67 16.13 -1.07
N SER A 71 -14.57 17.24 -0.34
CA SER A 71 -15.17 18.50 -0.79
C SER A 71 -14.52 18.97 -2.09
N GLY A 72 -13.20 18.82 -2.25
CA GLY A 72 -12.50 19.05 -3.52
C GLY A 72 -12.99 18.14 -4.65
N LEU A 73 -13.24 16.86 -4.36
CA LEU A 73 -13.76 15.89 -5.35
C LEU A 73 -15.16 16.23 -5.86
N SER A 74 -15.96 17.01 -5.12
CA SER A 74 -17.27 17.45 -5.59
C SER A 74 -17.20 18.36 -6.82
N VAL A 75 -16.06 19.01 -7.05
CA VAL A 75 -15.81 19.92 -8.18
C VAL A 75 -15.21 19.17 -9.37
N ILE A 76 -14.24 18.28 -9.13
CA ILE A 76 -13.47 17.59 -10.18
C ILE A 76 -14.07 16.23 -10.58
N GLY A 77 -14.98 15.68 -9.76
CA GLY A 77 -15.61 14.38 -9.98
C GLY A 77 -14.90 13.21 -9.27
N ARG A 78 -15.63 12.10 -9.15
CA ARG A 78 -15.22 10.89 -8.39
C ARG A 78 -14.78 9.74 -9.29
N ASP A 79 -14.63 9.98 -10.59
CA ASP A 79 -14.31 8.92 -11.54
C ASP A 79 -12.88 8.41 -11.37
N TYR A 80 -11.93 9.33 -11.23
CA TYR A 80 -10.51 9.02 -11.19
C TYR A 80 -9.86 9.27 -9.83
N TYR A 81 -10.59 9.75 -8.83
CA TYR A 81 -10.04 10.07 -7.52
C TYR A 81 -10.74 9.31 -6.41
N GLY A 82 -9.96 8.56 -5.65
CA GLY A 82 -10.39 7.88 -4.43
C GLY A 82 -9.75 8.52 -3.21
N VAL A 83 -10.37 8.39 -2.04
CA VAL A 83 -9.86 8.91 -0.77
C VAL A 83 -9.88 7.83 0.29
N PHE A 84 -8.77 7.65 1.00
CA PHE A 84 -8.68 6.73 2.12
C PHE A 84 -7.96 7.38 3.33
N PRO A 85 -8.63 7.52 4.49
CA PRO A 85 -8.03 8.12 5.67
C PRO A 85 -7.20 7.10 6.44
N LEU A 86 -5.96 7.46 6.75
CA LEU A 86 -5.11 6.67 7.64
C LEU A 86 -5.52 6.88 9.10
N ARG A 87 -5.52 5.80 9.88
CA ARG A 87 -5.77 5.84 11.32
C ARG A 87 -4.47 6.07 12.08
N GLY A 88 -4.09 7.35 12.20
CA GLY A 88 -2.85 7.75 12.85
C GLY A 88 -1.61 7.29 12.09
N LYS A 89 -0.50 7.10 12.82
CA LYS A 89 0.78 6.67 12.25
C LYS A 89 0.71 5.24 11.74
N LEU A 90 1.19 5.03 10.52
CA LEU A 90 1.29 3.70 9.92
C LEU A 90 2.29 2.83 10.72
N LEU A 91 2.05 1.52 10.76
CA LEU A 91 2.98 0.59 11.42
C LEU A 91 4.36 0.63 10.73
N ASN A 92 5.44 0.79 11.50
CA ASN A 92 6.79 0.66 10.97
C ASN A 92 7.10 -0.80 10.64
N VAL A 93 7.00 -1.15 9.35
CA VAL A 93 7.09 -2.54 8.89
C VAL A 93 8.49 -3.15 9.00
N ARG A 94 9.54 -2.33 9.15
CA ARG A 94 10.91 -2.81 9.34
C ARG A 94 11.20 -3.26 10.77
N GLU A 95 10.47 -2.72 11.74
CA GLU A 95 10.60 -3.04 13.17
C GLU A 95 9.49 -3.99 13.65
N ALA A 96 8.38 -4.05 12.92
CA ALA A 96 7.26 -4.92 13.26
C ALA A 96 7.56 -6.39 12.98
N SER A 97 7.08 -7.26 13.88
CA SER A 97 7.07 -8.70 13.63
C SER A 97 6.13 -9.05 12.48
N HIS A 98 6.43 -10.17 11.81
CA HIS A 98 5.59 -10.70 10.73
C HIS A 98 4.11 -10.85 11.13
N LYS A 99 3.84 -11.27 12.39
CA LYS A 99 2.48 -11.38 12.94
C LYS A 99 1.79 -10.01 13.02
N GLN A 100 2.48 -8.99 13.52
CA GLN A 100 1.92 -7.63 13.61
C GLN A 100 1.58 -7.07 12.23
N ILE A 101 2.41 -7.33 11.21
CA ILE A 101 2.14 -6.89 9.84
C ILE A 101 0.89 -7.57 9.28
N MET A 102 0.75 -8.88 9.50
CA MET A 102 -0.40 -9.68 9.06
C MET A 102 -1.72 -9.28 9.72
N GLU A 103 -1.66 -8.95 11.02
CA GLU A 103 -2.84 -8.56 11.81
C GLU A 103 -3.20 -7.08 11.66
N ASN A 104 -2.33 -6.27 11.03
CA ASN A 104 -2.60 -4.86 10.82
C ASN A 104 -3.64 -4.66 9.71
N ALA A 105 -4.83 -4.21 10.11
CA ALA A 105 -5.94 -3.95 9.20
C ALA A 105 -5.62 -2.85 8.19
N GLU A 106 -4.87 -1.80 8.55
CA GLU A 106 -4.58 -0.70 7.63
C GLU A 106 -3.62 -1.10 6.52
N LEU A 107 -2.56 -1.85 6.83
CA LEU A 107 -1.68 -2.42 5.80
C LEU A 107 -2.44 -3.36 4.86
N THR A 108 -3.33 -4.18 5.43
CA THR A 108 -4.19 -5.09 4.65
C THR A 108 -5.18 -4.32 3.77
N ASN A 109 -5.77 -3.23 4.27
CA ASN A 109 -6.66 -2.38 3.50
C ASN A 109 -5.92 -1.70 2.36
N LEU A 110 -4.76 -1.10 2.61
CA LEU A 110 -3.93 -0.46 1.56
C LEU A 110 -3.57 -1.46 0.45
N LYS A 111 -3.14 -2.67 0.82
CA LYS A 111 -2.89 -3.75 -0.15
C LYS A 111 -4.11 -4.04 -1.02
N LYS A 112 -5.28 -4.17 -0.41
CA LYS A 112 -6.54 -4.45 -1.12
C LYS A 112 -7.00 -3.28 -1.99
N ILE A 113 -6.92 -2.05 -1.49
CA ILE A 113 -7.35 -0.84 -2.22
C ILE A 113 -6.52 -0.66 -3.47
N LEU A 114 -5.20 -0.79 -3.36
CA LEU A 114 -4.25 -0.61 -4.47
C LEU A 114 -4.16 -1.85 -5.37
N GLY A 115 -4.48 -3.03 -4.83
CA GLY A 115 -4.33 -4.30 -5.55
C GLY A 115 -2.89 -4.84 -5.52
N LEU A 116 -2.13 -4.52 -4.47
CA LEU A 116 -0.74 -4.91 -4.31
C LEU A 116 -0.60 -6.39 -3.96
N GLN A 117 0.49 -6.99 -4.43
CA GLN A 117 0.80 -8.41 -4.32
C GLN A 117 2.25 -8.59 -3.87
N HIS A 118 2.49 -9.33 -2.80
CA HIS A 118 3.84 -9.60 -2.31
C HIS A 118 4.64 -10.46 -3.29
N GLY A 119 5.96 -10.24 -3.34
CA GLY A 119 6.86 -10.92 -4.27
C GLY A 119 6.76 -10.45 -5.73
N LYS A 120 5.81 -9.56 -6.06
CA LYS A 120 5.69 -8.96 -7.39
C LYS A 120 6.59 -7.73 -7.52
N LYS A 121 7.34 -7.67 -8.62
CA LYS A 121 8.03 -6.46 -9.05
C LYS A 121 7.08 -5.66 -9.95
N TYR A 122 6.99 -4.37 -9.67
CA TYR A 122 6.19 -3.42 -10.43
C TYR A 122 7.07 -2.56 -11.33
N ASP A 123 6.66 -2.43 -12.58
CA ASP A 123 7.21 -1.60 -13.65
C ASP A 123 6.06 -0.85 -14.34
N ASP A 124 6.38 -0.05 -15.37
CA ASP A 124 5.40 0.81 -16.07
C ASP A 124 4.23 0.04 -16.70
N GLU A 125 4.40 -1.24 -17.03
CA GLU A 125 3.34 -2.07 -17.60
C GLU A 125 2.53 -2.79 -16.51
N SER A 126 3.20 -3.36 -15.52
CA SER A 126 2.56 -4.11 -14.44
C SER A 126 1.86 -3.21 -13.42
N VAL A 127 2.24 -1.93 -13.29
CA VAL A 127 1.51 -0.94 -12.48
C VAL A 127 0.08 -0.71 -13.01
N LYS A 128 -0.16 -0.91 -14.32
CA LYS A 128 -1.51 -0.84 -14.92
C LYS A 128 -2.44 -1.96 -14.41
N GLN A 129 -1.86 -3.00 -13.78
CA GLN A 129 -2.60 -4.07 -13.12
C GLN A 129 -3.02 -3.69 -11.69
N LEU A 130 -2.60 -2.54 -11.17
CA LEU A 130 -3.12 -2.00 -9.91
C LEU A 130 -4.50 -1.36 -10.11
N ARG A 131 -5.18 -1.12 -8.99
CA ARG A 131 -6.47 -0.42 -8.96
C ARG A 131 -6.33 1.10 -9.11
N TYR A 132 -5.18 1.64 -8.75
CA TYR A 132 -4.81 3.03 -8.87
C TYR A 132 -3.40 3.10 -9.48
N GLY A 133 -3.23 3.97 -10.47
CA GLY A 133 -1.93 4.22 -11.10
C GLY A 133 -1.08 5.23 -10.32
N HIS A 134 -1.72 6.02 -9.46
CA HIS A 134 -1.08 7.09 -8.70
C HIS A 134 -1.55 7.09 -7.24
N ILE A 135 -0.67 7.55 -6.36
CA ILE A 135 -0.94 7.81 -4.95
C ILE A 135 -0.58 9.27 -4.67
N VAL A 136 -1.42 9.96 -3.91
CA VAL A 136 -1.12 11.28 -3.37
C VAL A 136 -1.21 11.20 -1.86
N ILE A 137 -0.20 11.71 -1.15
CA ILE A 137 -0.20 11.79 0.31
C ILE A 137 -0.64 13.20 0.72
N MET A 138 -1.78 13.30 1.39
CA MET A 138 -2.34 14.56 1.87
C MET A 138 -2.35 14.57 3.40
N THR A 139 -1.33 15.19 3.98
CA THR A 139 -1.17 15.36 5.43
C THR A 139 -1.11 16.83 5.78
N ASP A 140 -1.23 17.12 7.07
CA ASP A 140 -0.95 18.47 7.56
C ASP A 140 0.54 18.80 7.40
N GLN A 141 0.85 20.11 7.35
CA GLN A 141 2.22 20.61 7.24
C GLN A 141 2.87 20.72 8.61
N ASP A 142 2.96 19.60 9.32
CA ASP A 142 3.61 19.51 10.63
C ASP A 142 4.55 18.29 10.72
N HIS A 143 5.08 18.07 11.92
CA HIS A 143 5.99 16.95 12.19
C HIS A 143 5.28 15.59 12.12
N ASP A 144 4.01 15.51 12.49
CA ASP A 144 3.26 14.25 12.46
C ASP A 144 2.91 13.86 11.02
N GLY A 145 2.49 14.81 10.19
CA GLY A 145 2.30 14.62 8.76
C GLY A 145 3.59 14.19 8.06
N SER A 146 4.73 14.78 8.43
CA SER A 146 6.06 14.36 7.92
C SER A 146 6.40 12.92 8.31
N HIS A 147 6.05 12.51 9.52
CA HIS A 147 6.25 11.14 9.99
C HIS A 147 5.36 10.15 9.21
N ILE A 148 4.09 10.48 8.98
CA ILE A 148 3.17 9.65 8.17
C ILE A 148 3.71 9.45 6.76
N LYS A 149 4.20 10.51 6.10
CA LYS A 149 4.87 10.41 4.78
C LYS A 149 6.03 9.43 4.82
N GLY A 150 6.93 9.58 5.79
CA GLY A 150 8.10 8.70 5.94
C GLY A 150 7.70 7.23 6.12
N LEU A 151 6.69 6.94 6.93
CA LEU A 151 6.22 5.58 7.17
C LEU A 151 5.54 4.95 5.95
N LEU A 152 4.80 5.74 5.16
CA LEU A 152 4.22 5.27 3.89
C LEU A 152 5.31 4.94 2.87
N VAL A 153 6.28 5.83 2.70
CA VAL A 153 7.43 5.60 1.81
C VAL A 153 8.20 4.35 2.26
N ASN A 154 8.46 4.20 3.57
CA ASN A 154 9.09 3.02 4.13
C ASN A 154 8.28 1.73 3.88
N PHE A 155 6.95 1.79 3.99
CA PHE A 155 6.08 0.65 3.69
C PHE A 155 6.18 0.22 2.22
N LEU A 156 6.11 1.17 1.30
CA LEU A 156 6.22 0.90 -0.14
C LEU A 156 7.62 0.41 -0.51
N GLU A 157 8.67 1.09 -0.03
CA GLU A 157 10.06 0.72 -0.33
C GLU A 157 10.44 -0.65 0.25
N HIS A 158 9.95 -0.99 1.45
CA HIS A 158 10.27 -2.27 2.07
C HIS A 158 9.69 -3.47 1.32
N PHE A 159 8.44 -3.37 0.83
CA PHE A 159 7.76 -4.50 0.18
C PHE A 159 7.78 -4.46 -1.35
N TRP A 160 7.78 -3.26 -1.95
CA TRP A 160 7.72 -3.04 -3.40
C TRP A 160 8.61 -1.86 -3.83
N PRO A 161 9.94 -1.96 -3.66
CA PRO A 161 10.85 -0.85 -3.95
C PRO A 161 10.80 -0.36 -5.40
N THR A 162 10.48 -1.24 -6.34
CA THR A 162 10.36 -0.88 -7.77
C THR A 162 9.16 0.02 -8.05
N LEU A 163 8.14 0.02 -7.18
CA LEU A 163 6.95 0.85 -7.33
C LEU A 163 7.27 2.34 -7.18
N LEU A 164 8.26 2.68 -6.35
CA LEU A 164 8.77 4.06 -6.21
C LEU A 164 9.70 4.49 -7.35
N GLN A 165 10.05 3.57 -8.26
CA GLN A 165 10.82 3.86 -9.46
C GLN A 165 9.92 4.11 -10.67
N VAL A 166 8.61 3.84 -10.55
CA VAL A 166 7.62 4.13 -11.59
C VAL A 166 7.32 5.63 -11.56
N ASP A 167 7.59 6.31 -12.67
CA ASP A 167 7.44 7.75 -12.77
C ASP A 167 5.99 8.18 -12.50
N GLY A 168 5.86 9.11 -11.55
CA GLY A 168 4.56 9.66 -11.16
C GLY A 168 3.67 8.72 -10.35
N PHE A 169 4.17 7.57 -9.86
CA PHE A 169 3.37 6.69 -9.01
C PHE A 169 3.05 7.32 -7.64
N LEU A 170 4.02 7.98 -6.99
CA LEU A 170 3.87 8.65 -5.69
C LEU A 170 4.29 10.12 -5.78
#